data_AF-A0A8S1J220-F1
#
_entry.id   AF-A0A8S1J220-F1
#
_cell.length_a   1.000
_cell.length_b   1.000
_cell.length_c   1.000
_cell.angle_alpha   90.00
_cell.angle_beta   90.00
_cell.angle_gamma   90.00
#
_symmetry.space_group_name_H-M   'P 1'
#
loop_
_entity.id
_entity.type
_entity.pdbx_description
1 polymer ?
#
loop_
_entity_poly.entity_id
_entity_poly.type
_entity_poly.pdbx_seq_one_letter_code
_entity_poly.pdbx_strand_id
1 'polypeptide(L)'
;GISLEELHQTLMGGNLDAKEIARAKDGQAMNFPDGIAECGTDALRFALVAYTSQARDINLDIKRVVAYRHWCNKLWNAIKFAMINLPEDFTPATTLDVKTFPMASRWILSRLSCTTKSAVAKLEAYDFGPSTQVIYSFWQNDVCDVFIELMKPVMALDEALAENCERKRATREALWLCLDTGLRLLHPFMPFVTEELWQRLPRREDQKSTPSIMVAPYPVAEDAWVDQELESNMAYIDSVVTRTRQMRSDYGLTNKQKPTLYIACADAKMSGVLSSAARDIQTLSYSSAVNVVGEGAPLPKGCSAAVLDATTSLHIELTGILDPSKELARLRKKMGEAEAAKEQLNKKMLMPSYAEKTPESVKSENVEKLAKKESEIDSIRKCISTMEEMVEGAS
;
A
#
# COMPACT_ATOMS: atom_id res chain seq x y z
N GLY A 1 -20.83 19.13 -0.49
CA GLY A 1 -20.08 19.43 -1.73
C GLY A 1 -20.78 20.60 -2.37
N ILE A 2 -20.43 20.95 -3.60
CA ILE A 2 -21.15 21.99 -4.35
C ILE A 2 -21.02 21.74 -5.84
N SER A 3 -22.12 21.82 -6.59
CA SER A 3 -22.08 21.71 -8.06
C SER A 3 -21.34 22.91 -8.67
N LEU A 4 -20.87 22.80 -9.92
CA LEU A 4 -20.26 23.95 -10.61
C LEU A 4 -21.23 25.13 -10.72
N GLU A 5 -22.51 24.85 -10.95
CA GLU A 5 -23.55 25.88 -11.06
C GLU A 5 -23.75 26.63 -9.74
N GLU A 6 -23.90 25.91 -8.63
CA GLU A 6 -24.01 26.52 -7.30
C GLU A 6 -22.71 27.23 -6.91
N LEU A 7 -21.54 26.69 -7.29
CA LEU A 7 -20.24 27.33 -7.07
C LEU A 7 -20.14 28.67 -7.81
N HIS A 8 -20.64 28.75 -9.05
CA HIS A 8 -20.77 30.01 -9.78
C HIS A 8 -21.71 30.99 -9.06
N GLN A 9 -22.80 30.51 -8.44
CA GLN A 9 -23.73 31.37 -7.70
C GLN A 9 -23.09 32.00 -6.46
N THR A 10 -22.12 31.32 -5.82
CA THR A 10 -21.42 31.90 -4.66
C THR A 10 -20.69 33.22 -4.98
N LEU A 11 -20.27 33.41 -6.24
CA LEU A 11 -19.62 34.65 -6.70
C LEU A 11 -20.60 35.84 -6.74
N MET A 12 -21.90 35.58 -6.87
CA MET A 12 -22.94 36.60 -6.96
C MET A 12 -23.32 37.17 -5.58
N GLY A 13 -22.89 36.53 -4.49
CA GLY A 13 -23.12 37.00 -3.13
C GLY A 13 -22.10 38.03 -2.63
N GLY A 14 -21.07 38.35 -3.42
CA GLY A 14 -20.00 39.27 -3.06
C GLY A 14 -20.05 40.61 -3.80
N ASN A 15 -19.07 41.48 -3.53
CA ASN A 15 -18.93 42.80 -4.16
C ASN A 15 -17.95 42.79 -5.35
N LEU A 16 -17.76 41.65 -6.02
CA LEU A 16 -16.82 41.52 -7.14
C LEU A 16 -17.33 42.27 -8.39
N ASP A 17 -16.42 42.89 -9.13
CA ASP A 17 -16.76 43.51 -10.43
C ASP A 17 -17.17 42.44 -11.45
N ALA A 18 -18.02 42.80 -12.42
CA ALA A 18 -18.48 41.88 -13.46
C ALA A 18 -17.34 41.18 -14.23
N LYS A 19 -16.22 41.87 -14.46
CA LYS A 19 -15.04 41.28 -15.12
C LYS A 19 -14.34 40.24 -14.24
N GLU A 20 -14.29 40.48 -12.93
CA GLU A 20 -13.70 39.55 -11.97
C GLU A 20 -14.58 38.31 -11.80
N ILE A 21 -15.91 38.47 -11.80
CA ILE A 21 -16.85 37.35 -11.77
C ILE A 21 -16.66 36.45 -12.99
N ALA A 22 -16.54 37.02 -14.20
CA ALA A 22 -16.34 36.24 -15.42
C ALA A 22 -15.03 35.43 -15.36
N ARG A 23 -13.93 36.08 -14.97
CA ARG A 23 -12.62 35.42 -14.79
C ARG A 23 -12.67 34.33 -13.71
N ALA A 24 -13.38 34.56 -12.61
CA ALA A 24 -13.53 33.58 -11.53
C ALA A 24 -14.33 32.36 -11.97
N LYS A 25 -15.40 32.52 -12.77
CA LYS A 25 -16.15 31.41 -13.36
C LYS A 25 -15.27 30.55 -14.26
N ASP A 26 -14.50 31.16 -15.16
CA ASP A 26 -13.57 30.42 -16.02
C ASP A 26 -12.54 29.62 -15.20
N GLY A 27 -12.01 30.23 -14.13
CA GLY A 27 -11.11 29.55 -13.20
C GLY A 27 -11.77 28.41 -12.43
N GLN A 28 -13.01 28.57 -11.97
CA GLN A 28 -13.79 27.52 -11.30
C GLN A 28 -14.09 26.37 -12.25
N ALA A 29 -14.52 26.64 -13.49
CA ALA A 29 -14.79 25.60 -14.49
C ALA A 29 -13.51 24.86 -14.93
N MET A 30 -12.37 25.55 -15.00
CA MET A 30 -11.09 24.93 -15.31
C MET A 30 -10.59 24.01 -14.19
N ASN A 31 -10.71 24.43 -12.93
CA ASN A 31 -10.18 23.68 -11.79
C ASN A 31 -11.16 22.60 -11.29
N PHE A 32 -12.46 22.86 -11.40
CA PHE A 32 -13.55 22.04 -10.87
C PHE A 32 -14.67 21.88 -11.93
N PRO A 33 -14.40 21.22 -13.07
CA PRO A 33 -15.36 21.12 -14.17
C PRO A 33 -16.68 20.46 -13.76
N ASP A 34 -16.63 19.56 -12.77
CA ASP A 34 -17.80 18.86 -12.22
C ASP A 34 -18.27 19.43 -10.87
N GLY A 35 -17.72 20.57 -10.43
CA GLY A 35 -17.88 21.11 -9.08
C GLY A 35 -16.92 20.48 -8.04
N ILE A 36 -17.22 20.70 -6.76
CA ILE A 36 -16.40 20.20 -5.63
C ILE A 36 -17.13 19.02 -4.98
N ALA A 37 -16.49 17.85 -5.03
CA ALA A 37 -17.00 16.61 -4.47
C ALA A 37 -17.18 16.69 -2.94
N GLU A 38 -18.16 15.94 -2.44
CA GLU A 38 -18.29 15.69 -1.00
C GLU A 38 -17.14 14.84 -0.49
N CYS A 39 -16.35 15.41 0.42
CA CYS A 39 -15.16 14.73 0.94
C CYS A 39 -15.35 14.22 2.39
N GLY A 40 -16.24 14.84 3.16
CA GLY A 40 -16.44 14.54 4.59
C GLY A 40 -15.42 15.27 5.49
N THR A 41 -15.83 15.51 6.74
CA THR A 41 -15.08 16.36 7.69
C THR A 41 -13.71 15.79 8.04
N ASP A 42 -13.62 14.49 8.32
CA ASP A 42 -12.34 13.85 8.69
C ASP A 42 -11.33 13.85 7.56
N ALA A 43 -11.78 13.57 6.33
CA ALA A 43 -10.91 13.61 5.16
C ALA A 43 -10.33 15.02 4.93
N LEU A 44 -11.16 16.06 5.09
CA LEU A 44 -10.73 17.45 5.00
C LEU A 44 -9.74 17.82 6.11
N ARG A 45 -10.06 17.49 7.37
CA ARG A 45 -9.17 17.75 8.52
C ARG A 45 -7.82 17.08 8.31
N PHE A 46 -7.83 15.79 7.98
CA PHE A 46 -6.60 15.04 7.75
C PHE A 46 -5.78 15.61 6.59
N ALA A 47 -6.42 15.98 5.48
CA ALA A 47 -5.72 16.59 4.34
C ALA A 47 -5.00 17.89 4.75
N LEU A 48 -5.71 18.81 5.40
CA LEU A 48 -5.17 20.10 5.81
C LEU A 48 -4.00 19.93 6.79
N VAL A 49 -4.13 19.00 7.75
CA VAL A 49 -3.05 18.71 8.69
C VAL A 49 -1.86 18.06 7.98
N ALA A 50 -2.09 17.11 7.07
CA ALA A 50 -1.03 16.46 6.31
C ALA A 50 -0.26 17.42 5.39
N TYR A 51 -0.89 18.53 4.97
CA TYR A 51 -0.22 19.60 4.20
C TYR A 51 0.69 20.49 5.02
N THR A 52 0.55 20.52 6.35
CA THR A 52 1.41 21.35 7.22
C THR A 52 2.90 20.99 7.15
N SER A 53 3.25 19.85 6.55
CA SER A 53 4.64 19.50 6.21
C SER A 53 5.28 20.47 5.19
N GLN A 54 4.50 21.27 4.46
CA GLN A 54 4.98 22.30 3.53
C GLN A 54 4.81 23.69 4.17
N ALA A 55 5.87 24.52 4.15
CA ALA A 55 5.85 25.81 4.82
C ALA A 55 5.02 26.88 4.08
N ARG A 56 4.36 27.74 4.89
CA ARG A 56 3.60 28.96 4.59
C ARG A 56 2.30 28.84 3.78
N ASP A 57 2.31 28.18 2.62
CA ASP A 57 1.14 28.16 1.72
C ASP A 57 0.64 26.73 1.48
N ILE A 58 -0.65 26.49 1.71
CA ILE A 58 -1.30 25.20 1.41
C ILE A 58 -1.93 25.29 0.02
N ASN A 59 -1.31 24.61 -0.96
CA ASN A 59 -1.97 24.35 -2.24
C ASN A 59 -2.92 23.15 -2.09
N LEU A 60 -4.18 23.44 -1.74
CA LEU A 60 -5.19 22.42 -1.47
C LEU A 60 -5.62 21.72 -2.75
N ASP A 61 -5.22 20.46 -2.91
CA ASP A 61 -5.74 19.59 -3.98
C ASP A 61 -6.95 18.80 -3.47
N ILE A 62 -8.14 19.12 -4.01
CA ILE A 62 -9.40 18.44 -3.68
C ILE A 62 -9.32 16.94 -4.00
N LYS A 63 -8.57 16.52 -5.03
CA LYS A 63 -8.39 15.10 -5.34
C LYS A 63 -7.71 14.36 -4.20
N ARG A 64 -6.77 15.01 -3.50
CA ARG A 64 -6.13 14.44 -2.31
C ARG A 64 -7.11 14.31 -1.14
N VAL A 65 -8.00 15.27 -0.95
CA VAL A 65 -9.06 15.17 0.07
C VAL A 65 -10.01 14.00 -0.24
N VAL A 66 -10.40 13.84 -1.50
CA VAL A 66 -11.20 12.68 -1.96
C VAL A 66 -10.44 11.36 -1.74
N ALA A 67 -9.13 11.32 -1.96
CA ALA A 67 -8.32 10.14 -1.66
C ALA A 67 -8.37 9.78 -0.15
N TYR A 68 -8.33 10.77 0.75
CA TYR A 68 -8.50 10.51 2.18
C TYR A 68 -9.91 10.05 2.54
N ARG A 69 -10.95 10.48 1.81
CA ARG A 69 -12.31 9.91 1.95
C ARG A 69 -12.33 8.42 1.62
N HIS A 70 -11.69 8.03 0.51
CA HIS A 70 -11.55 6.62 0.16
C HIS A 70 -10.75 5.84 1.22
N TRP A 71 -9.76 6.48 1.83
CA TRP A 71 -9.01 5.90 2.94
C TRP A 71 -9.87 5.73 4.21
N CYS A 72 -10.77 6.66 4.55
CA CYS A 72 -11.74 6.44 5.64
C CYS A 72 -12.61 5.19 5.38
N ASN A 73 -13.03 4.94 4.14
CA ASN A 73 -13.73 3.71 3.77
C ASN A 73 -12.84 2.46 3.93
N LYS A 74 -11.53 2.58 3.70
CA LYS A 74 -10.57 1.50 3.95
C LYS A 74 -10.46 1.17 5.45
N LEU A 75 -10.42 2.18 6.33
CA LEU A 75 -10.48 1.98 7.79
C LEU A 75 -11.77 1.26 8.20
N TRP A 76 -12.90 1.66 7.63
CA TRP A 76 -14.18 1.00 7.87
C TRP A 76 -14.15 -0.48 7.47
N ASN A 77 -13.58 -0.79 6.30
CA ASN A 77 -13.45 -2.17 5.83
C ASN A 77 -12.50 -3.00 6.71
N ALA A 78 -11.42 -2.41 7.23
CA ALA A 78 -10.53 -3.07 8.17
C ALA A 78 -11.25 -3.46 9.47
N ILE A 79 -12.05 -2.55 10.03
CA ILE A 79 -12.85 -2.83 11.23
C ILE A 79 -13.94 -3.85 10.94
N LYS A 80 -14.62 -3.76 9.78
CA LYS A 80 -15.60 -4.77 9.36
C LYS A 80 -14.96 -6.16 9.24
N PHE A 81 -13.77 -6.24 8.65
CA PHE A 81 -13.00 -7.49 8.60
C PHE A 81 -12.67 -8.00 10.00
N ALA A 82 -12.27 -7.12 10.92
CA ALA A 82 -12.01 -7.48 12.30
C ALA A 82 -13.24 -8.05 13.00
N MET A 83 -14.41 -7.40 12.88
CA MET A 83 -15.65 -7.86 13.50
C MET A 83 -16.11 -9.23 12.98
N ILE A 84 -15.76 -9.61 11.76
CA ILE A 84 -16.03 -10.95 11.23
C ILE A 84 -15.09 -12.00 11.86
N ASN A 85 -13.87 -11.61 12.23
CA ASN A 85 -12.83 -12.54 12.66
C ASN A 85 -12.56 -12.51 14.17
N LEU A 86 -13.11 -11.54 14.90
CA LEU A 86 -13.15 -11.47 16.36
C LEU A 86 -14.50 -12.05 16.81
N PRO A 87 -14.51 -13.23 17.45
CA PRO A 87 -15.73 -13.83 18.00
C PRO A 87 -16.51 -12.89 18.94
N GLU A 88 -17.81 -13.10 19.12
CA GLU A 88 -18.63 -12.28 20.04
C GLU A 88 -18.15 -12.35 21.49
N ASP A 89 -17.58 -13.48 21.90
CA ASP A 89 -17.00 -13.71 23.23
C ASP A 89 -15.50 -13.32 23.31
N PHE A 90 -14.93 -12.77 22.24
CA PHE A 90 -13.54 -12.33 22.23
C PHE A 90 -13.34 -11.20 23.25
N THR A 91 -12.55 -11.49 24.26
CA THR A 91 -12.11 -10.52 25.26
C THR A 91 -10.61 -10.29 25.07
N PRO A 92 -10.17 -9.06 24.74
CA PRO A 92 -8.75 -8.78 24.54
C PRO A 92 -7.96 -9.05 25.83
N ALA A 93 -6.85 -9.75 25.71
CA ALA A 93 -6.03 -10.10 26.87
C ALA A 93 -5.34 -8.86 27.47
N THR A 94 -5.22 -8.83 28.80
CA THR A 94 -4.51 -7.77 29.54
C THR A 94 -2.99 -7.93 29.47
N THR A 95 -2.52 -9.18 29.44
CA THR A 95 -1.10 -9.53 29.35
C THR A 95 -0.86 -10.46 28.17
N LEU A 96 0.24 -10.25 27.46
CA LEU A 96 0.59 -10.99 26.25
C LEU A 96 2.06 -11.39 26.30
N ASP A 97 2.35 -12.65 25.98
CA ASP A 97 3.70 -13.07 25.66
C ASP A 97 3.92 -13.00 24.15
N VAL A 98 4.25 -11.80 23.67
CA VAL A 98 4.45 -11.53 22.23
C VAL A 98 5.54 -12.42 21.64
N LYS A 99 6.51 -12.93 22.41
CA LYS A 99 7.57 -13.80 21.88
C LYS A 99 7.03 -15.13 21.35
N THR A 100 5.89 -15.58 21.85
CA THR A 100 5.20 -16.81 21.40
C THR A 100 4.36 -16.58 20.15
N PHE A 101 4.16 -15.33 19.73
CA PHE A 101 3.29 -15.02 18.61
C PHE A 101 3.93 -15.44 17.28
N PRO A 102 3.09 -15.76 16.26
CA PRO A 102 3.56 -15.94 14.90
C PRO A 102 4.38 -14.73 14.41
N MET A 103 5.31 -14.97 13.48
CA MET A 103 6.22 -13.95 12.94
C MET A 103 5.50 -12.67 12.49
N ALA A 104 4.43 -12.79 11.69
CA ALA A 104 3.65 -11.65 11.21
C ALA A 104 3.01 -10.84 12.36
N SER A 105 2.52 -11.51 13.40
CA SER A 105 1.92 -10.88 14.58
C SER A 105 2.96 -10.17 15.45
N ARG A 106 4.17 -10.73 15.60
CA ARG A 106 5.29 -10.05 16.27
C ARG A 106 5.73 -8.82 15.50
N TRP A 107 5.85 -8.97 14.18
CA TRP A 107 6.27 -7.88 13.30
C TRP A 107 5.32 -6.70 13.38
N ILE A 108 4.01 -6.91 13.24
CA ILE A 108 3.06 -5.79 13.27
C ILE A 108 3.02 -5.09 14.62
N LEU A 109 3.26 -5.81 15.74
CA LEU A 109 3.36 -5.20 17.07
C LEU A 109 4.65 -4.40 17.26
N SER A 110 5.78 -4.85 16.70
CA SER A 110 7.00 -4.04 16.60
C SER A 110 6.74 -2.75 15.82
N ARG A 111 6.10 -2.87 14.64
CA ARG A 111 5.69 -1.72 13.82
C ARG A 111 4.75 -0.77 14.56
N LEU A 112 3.79 -1.29 15.32
CA LEU A 112 2.87 -0.51 16.12
C LEU A 112 3.59 0.30 17.20
N SER A 113 4.55 -0.32 17.90
CA SER A 113 5.35 0.35 18.94
C SER A 113 6.22 1.46 18.34
N CYS A 114 6.95 1.17 17.26
CA CYS A 114 7.75 2.14 16.50
C CYS A 114 6.89 3.31 15.98
N THR A 115 5.72 3.01 15.43
CA THR A 115 4.74 4.00 14.94
C THR A 115 4.24 4.88 16.07
N THR A 116 3.86 4.28 17.20
CA THR A 116 3.38 5.00 18.39
C THR A 116 4.44 5.98 18.88
N LYS A 117 5.67 5.51 19.09
CA LYS A 117 6.80 6.34 19.53
C LYS A 117 7.05 7.52 18.59
N SER A 118 7.07 7.26 17.28
CA SER A 118 7.31 8.26 16.25
C SER A 118 6.18 9.28 16.12
N ALA A 119 4.91 8.83 16.20
CA ALA A 119 3.73 9.69 16.09
C ALA A 119 3.56 10.58 17.33
N VAL A 120 3.78 10.03 18.53
CA VAL A 120 3.74 10.77 19.80
C VAL A 120 4.83 11.85 19.82
N ALA A 121 6.09 11.50 19.53
CA ALA A 121 7.18 12.47 19.52
C ALA A 121 6.93 13.63 18.53
N LYS A 122 6.34 13.34 17.35
CA LYS A 122 5.97 14.38 16.37
C LYS A 122 4.81 15.25 16.85
N LEU A 123 3.83 14.66 17.53
CA LEU A 123 2.74 15.43 18.14
C LEU A 123 3.25 16.37 19.24
N GLU A 124 4.14 15.89 20.11
CA GLU A 124 4.78 16.70 21.16
C GLU A 124 5.62 17.85 20.58
N ALA A 125 6.23 17.62 19.41
CA ALA A 125 6.99 18.64 18.68
C ALA A 125 6.12 19.59 17.82
N TYR A 126 4.78 19.42 17.83
CA TYR A 126 3.84 20.15 16.95
C TYR A 126 4.06 19.89 15.44
N ASP A 127 4.75 18.81 15.08
CA ASP A 127 4.97 18.35 13.71
C ASP A 127 3.79 17.47 13.23
N PHE A 128 2.62 18.10 13.09
CA PHE A 128 1.37 17.39 12.79
C PHE A 128 1.38 16.69 11.43
N GLY A 129 1.88 17.35 10.38
CA GLY A 129 1.99 16.76 9.03
C GLY A 129 2.79 15.45 9.03
N PRO A 130 4.04 15.44 9.50
CA PRO A 130 4.81 14.21 9.65
C PRO A 130 4.12 13.16 10.56
N SER A 131 3.43 13.57 11.62
CA SER A 131 2.68 12.64 12.49
C SER A 131 1.58 11.90 11.71
N THR A 132 0.78 12.63 10.92
CA THR A 132 -0.25 12.02 10.07
C THR A 132 0.33 11.04 9.06
N GLN A 133 1.50 11.31 8.49
CA GLN A 133 2.16 10.43 7.51
C GLN A 133 2.62 9.10 8.13
N VAL A 134 3.15 9.14 9.35
CA VAL A 134 3.57 7.93 10.08
C VAL A 134 2.35 7.04 10.37
N ILE A 135 1.25 7.64 10.88
CA ILE A 135 0.02 6.90 11.20
C ILE A 135 -0.64 6.35 9.93
N TYR A 136 -0.71 7.16 8.87
CA TYR A 136 -1.23 6.73 7.57
C TYR A 136 -0.46 5.54 7.03
N SER A 137 0.88 5.59 7.04
CA SER A 137 1.73 4.53 6.53
C SER A 137 1.54 3.23 7.31
N PHE A 138 1.44 3.29 8.64
CA PHE A 138 1.14 2.11 9.46
C PHE A 138 -0.20 1.47 9.09
N TRP A 139 -1.27 2.27 9.02
CA TRP A 139 -2.60 1.75 8.67
C TRP A 139 -2.68 1.19 7.25
N GLN A 140 -2.18 1.96 6.28
CA GLN A 140 -2.26 1.62 4.86
C GLN A 140 -1.32 0.45 4.54
N ASN A 141 -0.03 0.60 4.80
CA ASN A 141 1.01 -0.31 4.32
C ASN A 141 1.17 -1.51 5.26
N ASP A 142 1.25 -1.27 6.58
CA ASP A 142 1.59 -2.33 7.52
C ASP A 142 0.36 -3.17 7.90
N VAL A 143 -0.74 -2.51 8.31
CA VAL A 143 -1.96 -3.20 8.77
C VAL A 143 -2.77 -3.74 7.60
N CYS A 144 -3.19 -2.87 6.67
CA CYS A 144 -4.15 -3.26 5.64
C CYS A 144 -3.52 -4.05 4.49
N ASP A 145 -2.40 -3.57 3.94
CA ASP A 145 -1.80 -4.17 2.73
C ASP A 145 -1.01 -5.45 3.04
N VAL A 146 -0.54 -5.62 4.28
CA VAL A 146 0.27 -6.78 4.71
C VAL A 146 -0.43 -7.60 5.79
N PHE A 147 -0.60 -7.07 7.00
CA PHE A 147 -1.00 -7.91 8.15
C PHE A 147 -2.39 -8.54 8.00
N ILE A 148 -3.39 -7.79 7.55
CA ILE A 148 -4.73 -8.31 7.27
C ILE A 148 -4.69 -9.40 6.19
N GLU A 149 -3.88 -9.24 5.15
CA GLU A 149 -3.73 -10.25 4.10
C GLU A 149 -3.09 -11.54 4.64
N LEU A 150 -2.05 -11.42 5.49
CA LEU A 150 -1.40 -12.56 6.16
C LEU A 150 -2.31 -13.26 7.18
N MET A 151 -3.25 -12.53 7.78
CA MET A 151 -4.20 -13.10 8.73
C MET A 151 -5.24 -14.01 8.07
N LYS A 152 -5.66 -13.73 6.83
CA LYS A 152 -6.70 -14.50 6.12
C LYS A 152 -6.45 -16.02 6.11
N PRO A 153 -5.27 -16.54 5.67
CA PRO A 153 -5.00 -17.96 5.71
C PRO A 153 -4.93 -18.52 7.13
N VAL A 154 -4.50 -17.73 8.12
CA VAL A 154 -4.49 -18.14 9.54
C VAL A 154 -5.91 -18.34 10.06
N MET A 155 -6.83 -17.44 9.71
CA MET A 155 -8.24 -17.55 10.11
C MET A 155 -8.96 -18.74 9.47
N ALA A 156 -8.48 -19.21 8.32
CA ALA A 156 -8.99 -20.39 7.63
C ALA A 156 -8.46 -21.74 8.18
N LEU A 157 -7.54 -21.74 9.15
CA LEU A 157 -7.00 -22.96 9.74
C LEU A 157 -8.07 -23.74 10.51
N ASP A 158 -7.94 -25.08 10.52
CA ASP A 158 -8.79 -25.96 11.31
C ASP A 158 -8.47 -25.83 12.81
N GLU A 159 -9.48 -25.51 13.62
CA GLU A 159 -9.38 -25.34 15.07
C GLU A 159 -9.38 -26.67 15.83
N ALA A 160 -9.52 -27.82 15.15
CA ALA A 160 -9.31 -29.13 15.77
C ALA A 160 -7.88 -29.32 16.31
N LEU A 161 -6.90 -28.57 15.79
CA LEU A 161 -5.52 -28.58 16.26
C LEU A 161 -5.27 -27.43 17.24
N ALA A 162 -4.86 -27.77 18.47
CA ALA A 162 -4.62 -26.78 19.53
C ALA A 162 -3.62 -25.67 19.12
N GLU A 163 -2.58 -26.03 18.34
CA GLU A 163 -1.62 -25.05 17.81
C GLU A 163 -2.30 -24.01 16.90
N ASN A 164 -3.27 -24.41 16.09
CA ASN A 164 -4.00 -23.49 15.23
C ASN A 164 -4.90 -22.55 16.05
N CYS A 165 -5.49 -23.03 17.13
CA CYS A 165 -6.25 -22.18 18.06
C CYS A 165 -5.38 -21.08 18.65
N GLU A 166 -4.19 -21.43 19.15
CA GLU A 166 -3.24 -20.45 19.71
C GLU A 166 -2.75 -19.47 18.65
N ARG A 167 -2.43 -19.96 17.44
CA ARG A 167 -2.04 -19.07 16.32
C ARG A 167 -3.16 -18.10 15.93
N LYS A 168 -4.41 -18.55 15.87
CA LYS A 168 -5.56 -17.67 15.61
C LYS A 168 -5.75 -16.67 16.73
N ARG A 169 -5.69 -17.10 17.98
CA ARG A 169 -5.80 -16.23 19.16
C ARG A 169 -4.73 -15.13 19.14
N ALA A 170 -3.46 -15.49 19.01
CA ALA A 170 -2.35 -14.53 18.93
C ALA A 170 -2.53 -13.52 17.78
N THR A 171 -3.01 -13.99 16.63
CA THR A 171 -3.27 -13.12 15.47
C THR A 171 -4.44 -12.16 15.71
N ARG A 172 -5.51 -12.62 16.35
CA ARG A 172 -6.66 -11.79 16.76
C ARG A 172 -6.26 -10.72 17.78
N GLU A 173 -5.44 -11.07 18.76
CA GLU A 173 -4.90 -10.12 19.75
C GLU A 173 -4.04 -9.03 19.08
N ALA A 174 -3.12 -9.44 18.19
CA ALA A 174 -2.30 -8.50 17.44
C ALA A 174 -3.16 -7.58 16.56
N LEU A 175 -4.19 -8.11 15.88
CA LEU A 175 -5.14 -7.30 15.12
C LEU A 175 -5.85 -6.29 16.01
N TRP A 176 -6.44 -6.75 17.12
CA TRP A 176 -7.17 -5.87 18.03
C TRP A 176 -6.29 -4.73 18.55
N LEU A 177 -5.05 -5.03 18.97
CA LEU A 177 -4.10 -4.02 19.42
C LEU A 177 -3.79 -2.96 18.35
N CYS A 178 -3.62 -3.40 17.09
CA CYS A 178 -3.39 -2.49 15.97
C CYS A 178 -4.59 -1.57 15.72
N LEU A 179 -5.81 -2.10 15.83
CA LEU A 179 -7.03 -1.34 15.61
C LEU A 179 -7.29 -0.36 16.74
N ASP A 180 -7.28 -0.80 18.00
CA ASP A 180 -7.51 0.07 19.16
C ASP A 180 -6.46 1.18 19.24
N THR A 181 -5.18 0.81 19.19
CA THR A 181 -4.08 1.77 19.30
C THR A 181 -4.01 2.66 18.06
N GLY A 182 -4.17 2.09 16.86
CA GLY A 182 -4.15 2.84 15.61
C GLY A 182 -5.30 3.85 15.49
N LEU A 183 -6.50 3.53 16.00
CA LEU A 183 -7.63 4.47 16.03
C LEU A 183 -7.38 5.59 17.03
N ARG A 184 -6.84 5.26 18.22
CA ARG A 184 -6.48 6.27 19.23
C ARG A 184 -5.40 7.23 18.73
N LEU A 185 -4.37 6.72 18.05
CA LEU A 185 -3.36 7.57 17.40
C LEU A 185 -3.96 8.49 16.33
N LEU A 186 -4.95 8.01 15.58
CA LEU A 186 -5.56 8.74 14.48
C LEU A 186 -6.62 9.78 14.93
N HIS A 187 -7.20 9.59 16.13
CA HIS A 187 -8.33 10.38 16.61
C HIS A 187 -8.14 11.90 16.60
N PRO A 188 -6.97 12.47 16.97
CA PRO A 188 -6.75 13.92 16.88
C PRO A 188 -6.97 14.49 15.47
N PHE A 189 -6.76 13.67 14.44
CA PHE A 189 -6.82 14.07 13.04
C PHE A 189 -8.17 13.73 12.39
N MET A 190 -8.79 12.62 12.77
CA MET A 190 -10.05 12.12 12.19
C MET A 190 -11.07 11.74 13.28
N PRO A 191 -11.59 12.70 14.05
CA PRO A 191 -12.34 12.42 15.27
C PRO A 191 -13.65 11.66 15.06
N PHE A 192 -14.38 11.87 13.96
CA PHE A 192 -15.72 11.30 13.81
C PHE A 192 -15.68 9.82 13.42
N VAL A 193 -14.92 9.47 12.39
CA VAL A 193 -14.77 8.09 11.93
C VAL A 193 -14.05 7.24 12.97
N THR A 194 -13.06 7.78 13.67
CA THR A 194 -12.33 7.00 14.69
C THR A 194 -13.19 6.74 15.92
N GLU A 195 -14.01 7.70 16.37
CA GLU A 195 -14.99 7.48 17.43
C GLU A 195 -15.95 6.35 17.04
N GLU A 196 -16.58 6.47 15.88
CA GLU A 196 -17.57 5.50 15.41
C GLU A 196 -16.97 4.09 15.28
N LEU A 197 -15.76 3.97 14.76
CA LEU A 197 -15.08 2.69 14.61
C LEU A 197 -14.60 2.11 15.95
N TRP A 198 -14.13 2.93 16.88
CA TRP A 198 -13.63 2.48 18.17
C TRP A 198 -14.74 1.98 19.09
N GLN A 199 -15.93 2.57 19.02
CA GLN A 199 -17.12 2.11 19.76
C GLN A 199 -17.55 0.68 19.37
N ARG A 200 -17.17 0.18 18.19
CA ARG A 200 -17.48 -1.17 17.73
C ARG A 200 -16.50 -2.24 18.19
N LEU A 201 -15.30 -1.84 18.62
CA LEU A 201 -14.28 -2.80 19.03
C LEU A 201 -14.67 -3.45 20.37
N PRO A 202 -14.39 -4.76 20.55
CA PRO A 202 -14.41 -5.38 21.86
C PRO A 202 -13.54 -4.59 22.84
N ARG A 203 -14.02 -4.43 24.08
CA ARG A 203 -13.31 -3.65 25.12
C ARG A 203 -12.79 -4.54 26.22
N ARG A 204 -11.60 -4.20 26.72
CA ARG A 204 -11.09 -4.75 27.98
C ARG A 204 -11.92 -4.25 29.15
N GLU A 205 -11.90 -4.98 30.27
CA GLU A 205 -12.68 -4.62 31.46
C GLU A 205 -12.33 -3.22 31.99
N ASP A 206 -11.05 -2.87 32.02
CA ASP A 206 -10.53 -1.56 32.42
C ASP A 206 -10.92 -0.42 31.46
N GLN A 207 -11.28 -0.75 30.21
CA GLN A 207 -11.73 0.22 29.20
C GLN A 207 -13.25 0.39 29.17
N LYS A 208 -14.05 -0.49 29.80
CA LYS A 208 -15.52 -0.43 29.74
C LYS A 208 -16.08 0.87 30.31
N SER A 209 -15.42 1.46 31.30
CA SER A 209 -15.81 2.75 31.88
C SER A 209 -15.46 3.97 31.03
N THR A 210 -14.64 3.81 29.99
CA THR A 210 -14.23 4.90 29.10
C THR A 210 -15.33 5.15 28.05
N PRO A 211 -16.07 6.27 28.11
CA PRO A 211 -17.28 6.44 27.29
C PRO A 211 -16.98 6.77 25.82
N SER A 212 -15.83 7.36 25.53
CA SER A 212 -15.46 7.87 24.19
C SER A 212 -13.95 7.77 23.99
N ILE A 213 -13.54 7.55 22.74
CA ILE A 213 -12.11 7.52 22.38
C ILE A 213 -11.43 8.86 22.68
N MET A 214 -12.18 9.97 22.68
CA MET A 214 -11.69 11.32 22.99
C MET A 214 -11.12 11.45 24.42
N VAL A 215 -11.65 10.66 25.36
CA VAL A 215 -11.21 10.65 26.77
C VAL A 215 -10.44 9.39 27.13
N ALA A 216 -10.15 8.53 26.14
CA ALA A 216 -9.31 7.36 26.33
C ALA A 216 -7.84 7.78 26.55
N PRO A 217 -7.07 7.03 27.36
CA PRO A 217 -5.63 7.27 27.48
C PRO A 217 -4.96 7.25 26.10
N TYR A 218 -4.14 8.27 25.83
CA TYR A 218 -3.40 8.34 24.58
C TYR A 218 -2.33 7.22 24.53
N PRO A 219 -2.07 6.60 23.37
CA PRO A 219 -1.13 5.50 23.25
C PRO A 219 0.28 5.78 23.76
N VAL A 220 0.86 4.79 24.45
CA VAL A 220 2.26 4.76 24.87
C VAL A 220 2.92 3.58 24.17
N ALA A 221 4.14 3.79 23.67
CA ALA A 221 4.89 2.73 22.99
C ALA A 221 5.32 1.64 23.97
N GLU A 222 5.24 0.39 23.54
CA GLU A 222 5.73 -0.76 24.30
C GLU A 222 7.10 -1.16 23.74
N ASP A 223 8.17 -0.66 24.34
CA ASP A 223 9.54 -0.88 23.86
C ASP A 223 9.89 -2.39 23.86
N ALA A 224 9.25 -3.21 24.71
CA ALA A 224 9.46 -4.66 24.75
C ALA A 224 8.98 -5.40 23.49
N TRP A 225 8.15 -4.77 22.65
CA TRP A 225 7.68 -5.36 21.39
C TRP A 225 8.61 -5.08 20.20
N VAL A 226 9.56 -4.15 20.35
CA VAL A 226 10.44 -3.74 19.26
C VAL A 226 11.45 -4.85 18.94
N ASP A 227 11.44 -5.31 17.69
CA ASP A 227 12.34 -6.34 17.16
C ASP A 227 12.93 -5.87 15.81
N GLN A 228 14.11 -5.24 15.88
CA GLN A 228 14.76 -4.63 14.71
C GLN A 228 15.22 -5.67 13.68
N GLU A 229 15.63 -6.85 14.12
CA GLU A 229 16.02 -7.94 13.21
C GLU A 229 14.79 -8.45 12.47
N LEU A 230 13.67 -8.65 13.16
CA LEU A 230 12.41 -9.04 12.53
C LEU A 230 11.90 -7.98 11.55
N GLU A 231 11.96 -6.69 11.90
CA GLU A 231 11.59 -5.61 10.98
C GLU A 231 12.46 -5.61 9.71
N SER A 232 13.77 -5.82 9.85
CA SER A 232 14.70 -5.90 8.71
C SER A 232 14.41 -7.12 7.84
N ASN A 233 14.15 -8.28 8.44
CA ASN A 233 13.78 -9.50 7.74
C ASN A 233 12.46 -9.34 6.97
N MET A 234 11.45 -8.72 7.58
CA MET A 234 10.17 -8.46 6.93
C MET A 234 10.26 -7.42 5.82
N ALA A 235 11.12 -6.40 5.95
CA ALA A 235 11.41 -5.46 4.87
C ALA A 235 12.06 -6.19 3.66
N TYR A 236 12.95 -7.15 3.92
CA TYR A 236 13.52 -7.98 2.86
C TYR A 236 12.47 -8.87 2.20
N ILE A 237 11.59 -9.51 2.98
CA ILE A 237 10.45 -10.29 2.47
C ILE A 237 9.53 -9.41 1.60
N ASP A 238 9.23 -8.19 2.02
CA ASP A 238 8.41 -7.27 1.24
C ASP A 238 9.07 -6.87 -0.10
N SER A 239 10.41 -6.75 -0.12
CA SER A 239 11.14 -6.53 -1.37
C SER A 239 11.00 -7.70 -2.36
N VAL A 240 11.03 -8.95 -1.87
CA VAL A 240 10.77 -10.16 -2.66
C VAL A 240 9.34 -10.16 -3.19
N VAL A 241 8.36 -9.86 -2.34
CA VAL A 241 6.94 -9.79 -2.71
C VAL A 241 6.71 -8.72 -3.77
N THR A 242 7.24 -7.51 -3.56
CA THR A 242 7.11 -6.37 -4.47
C THR A 242 7.72 -6.70 -5.82
N ARG A 243 8.94 -7.25 -5.84
CA ARG A 243 9.59 -7.67 -7.09
C ARG A 243 8.81 -8.76 -7.81
N THR A 244 8.27 -9.74 -7.08
CA THR A 244 7.42 -10.79 -7.67
C THR A 244 6.14 -10.22 -8.27
N ARG A 245 5.47 -9.29 -7.57
CA ARG A 245 4.28 -8.58 -8.07
C ARG A 245 4.59 -7.78 -9.33
N GLN A 246 5.77 -7.16 -9.40
CA GLN A 246 6.23 -6.47 -10.62
C GLN A 246 6.38 -7.45 -11.78
N MET A 247 7.08 -8.58 -11.59
CA MET A 247 7.23 -9.60 -12.65
C MET A 247 5.87 -10.07 -13.16
N ARG A 248 4.91 -10.32 -12.26
CA ARG A 248 3.54 -10.69 -12.64
C ARG A 248 2.87 -9.62 -13.50
N SER A 249 3.04 -8.35 -13.15
CA SER A 249 2.50 -7.21 -13.90
C SER A 249 3.14 -7.09 -15.29
N ASP A 250 4.44 -7.37 -15.40
CA ASP A 250 5.15 -7.34 -16.69
C ASP A 250 4.52 -8.33 -17.69
N TYR A 251 4.13 -9.51 -17.21
CA TYR A 251 3.39 -10.53 -17.97
C TYR A 251 1.85 -10.37 -17.94
N GLY A 252 1.32 -9.30 -17.34
CA GLY A 252 -0.12 -9.04 -17.28
C GLY A 252 -0.93 -10.12 -16.54
N LEU A 253 -0.32 -10.83 -15.60
CA LEU A 253 -0.99 -11.92 -14.86
C LEU A 253 -2.08 -11.38 -13.94
N THR A 254 -3.27 -11.97 -14.04
CA THR A 254 -4.38 -11.67 -13.12
C THR A 254 -4.17 -12.35 -11.76
N ASN A 255 -4.90 -11.93 -10.72
CA ASN A 255 -4.83 -12.56 -9.38
C ASN A 255 -5.28 -14.04 -9.37
N LYS A 256 -5.95 -14.51 -10.44
CA LYS A 256 -6.35 -15.91 -10.63
C LYS A 256 -5.22 -16.78 -11.16
N GLN A 257 -4.28 -16.19 -11.90
CA GLN A 257 -3.10 -16.86 -12.43
C GLN A 257 -2.01 -16.83 -11.37
N LYS A 258 -1.76 -17.98 -10.73
CA LYS A 258 -0.83 -18.08 -9.61
C LYS A 258 0.39 -18.92 -10.01
N PRO A 259 1.47 -18.30 -10.53
CA PRO A 259 2.72 -19.00 -10.82
C PRO A 259 3.37 -19.53 -9.56
N THR A 260 4.16 -20.60 -9.74
CA THR A 260 5.12 -21.05 -8.74
C THR A 260 6.27 -20.05 -8.70
N LEU A 261 6.65 -19.59 -7.52
CA LEU A 261 7.82 -18.75 -7.29
C LEU A 261 8.97 -19.59 -6.77
N TYR A 262 10.14 -19.46 -7.40
CA TYR A 262 11.40 -19.98 -6.88
C TYR A 262 12.30 -18.80 -6.49
N ILE A 263 12.86 -18.87 -5.30
CA ILE A 263 13.78 -17.86 -4.76
C ILE A 263 15.15 -18.50 -4.64
N ALA A 264 16.06 -18.15 -5.54
CA ALA A 264 17.45 -18.59 -5.46
C ALA A 264 18.23 -17.57 -4.61
N CYS A 265 18.61 -17.98 -3.40
CA CYS A 265 19.28 -17.14 -2.40
C CYS A 265 20.61 -17.78 -1.97
N ALA A 266 21.71 -17.07 -2.21
CA ALA A 266 23.06 -17.52 -1.87
C ALA A 266 23.38 -17.37 -0.38
N ASP A 267 22.78 -16.38 0.30
CA ASP A 267 22.94 -16.18 1.74
C ASP A 267 22.14 -17.24 2.52
N ALA A 268 22.85 -18.06 3.31
CA ALA A 268 22.24 -19.15 4.07
C ALA A 268 21.30 -18.67 5.20
N LYS A 269 21.63 -17.55 5.87
CA LYS A 269 20.79 -16.98 6.93
C LYS A 269 19.49 -16.46 6.30
N MET A 270 19.60 -15.69 5.22
CA MET A 270 18.44 -15.14 4.55
C MET A 270 17.59 -16.22 3.87
N SER A 271 18.22 -17.25 3.29
CA SER A 271 17.52 -18.42 2.77
C SER A 271 16.68 -19.11 3.85
N GLY A 272 17.19 -19.23 5.07
CA GLY A 272 16.43 -19.73 6.23
C GLY A 272 15.23 -18.85 6.58
N VAL A 273 15.41 -17.53 6.60
CA VAL A 273 14.33 -16.55 6.84
C VAL A 273 13.24 -16.67 5.78
N LEU A 274 13.61 -16.62 4.50
CA LEU A 274 12.69 -16.74 3.37
C LEU A 274 11.95 -18.08 3.37
N SER A 275 12.62 -19.17 3.74
CA SER A 275 12.01 -20.50 3.83
C SER A 275 10.96 -20.54 4.94
N SER A 276 11.26 -19.94 6.09
CA SER A 276 10.30 -19.84 7.20
C SER A 276 9.09 -18.96 6.86
N ALA A 277 9.27 -17.97 5.98
CA ALA A 277 8.27 -17.04 5.51
C ALA A 277 7.58 -17.46 4.19
N ALA A 278 7.85 -18.66 3.65
CA ALA A 278 7.42 -19.05 2.31
C ALA A 278 5.89 -18.95 2.11
N ARG A 279 5.09 -19.30 3.14
CA ARG A 279 3.62 -19.18 3.10
C ARG A 279 3.13 -17.73 3.11
N ASP A 280 3.84 -16.87 3.81
CA ASP A 280 3.54 -15.43 3.87
C ASP A 280 3.85 -14.78 2.52
N ILE A 281 5.03 -15.09 1.96
CA ILE A 281 5.41 -14.69 0.60
C ILE A 281 4.40 -15.21 -0.42
N GLN A 282 3.98 -16.47 -0.32
CA GLN A 282 3.00 -17.07 -1.23
C GLN A 282 1.69 -16.27 -1.23
N THR A 283 1.21 -15.93 -0.03
CA THR A 283 -0.03 -15.16 0.16
C THR A 283 0.09 -13.76 -0.45
N LEU A 284 1.15 -13.04 -0.09
CA LEU A 284 1.32 -11.65 -0.53
C LEU A 284 1.68 -11.54 -2.01
N SER A 285 2.46 -12.47 -2.57
CA SER A 285 2.85 -12.46 -3.99
C SER A 285 1.81 -13.06 -4.95
N TYR A 286 0.70 -13.60 -4.42
CA TYR A 286 -0.30 -14.36 -5.16
C TYR A 286 0.26 -15.60 -5.89
N SER A 287 1.30 -16.22 -5.34
CA SER A 287 1.93 -17.40 -5.94
C SER A 287 1.19 -18.69 -5.57
N SER A 288 1.30 -19.74 -6.38
CA SER A 288 0.71 -21.06 -6.07
C SER A 288 1.53 -21.80 -5.00
N ALA A 289 2.85 -21.66 -5.07
CA ALA A 289 3.83 -22.15 -4.11
C ALA A 289 5.08 -21.26 -4.14
N VAL A 290 5.86 -21.30 -3.07
CA VAL A 290 7.14 -20.59 -2.95
C VAL A 290 8.21 -21.59 -2.53
N ASN A 291 9.22 -21.77 -3.37
CA ASN A 291 10.33 -22.68 -3.13
C ASN A 291 11.62 -21.88 -3.00
N VAL A 292 12.23 -21.91 -1.81
CA VAL A 292 13.56 -21.32 -1.63
C VAL A 292 14.60 -22.38 -1.99
N VAL A 293 15.48 -22.04 -2.92
CA VAL A 293 16.48 -22.96 -3.48
C VAL A 293 17.88 -22.38 -3.31
N GLY A 294 18.88 -23.26 -3.24
CA GLY A 294 20.27 -22.85 -3.28
C GLY A 294 20.64 -22.25 -4.63
N GLU A 295 21.69 -21.42 -4.64
CA GLU A 295 22.24 -20.86 -5.87
C GLU A 295 22.63 -21.98 -6.85
N GLY A 296 22.24 -21.84 -8.13
CA GLY A 296 22.53 -22.83 -9.17
C GLY A 296 21.68 -24.11 -9.13
N ALA A 297 20.69 -24.21 -8.24
CA ALA A 297 19.75 -25.33 -8.24
C ALA A 297 18.99 -25.42 -9.59
N PRO A 298 18.71 -26.63 -10.09
CA PRO A 298 17.96 -26.79 -11.34
C PRO A 298 16.54 -26.23 -11.18
N LEU A 299 16.16 -25.32 -12.08
CA LEU A 299 14.82 -24.72 -12.12
C LEU A 299 13.99 -25.34 -13.26
N PRO A 300 12.66 -25.34 -13.15
CA PRO A 300 11.80 -25.75 -14.25
C PRO A 300 12.05 -24.91 -15.51
N LYS A 301 11.92 -25.55 -16.67
CA LYS A 301 11.95 -24.84 -17.95
C LYS A 301 10.74 -23.89 -18.04
N GLY A 302 10.95 -22.73 -18.66
CA GLY A 302 9.90 -21.71 -18.81
C GLY A 302 9.69 -20.83 -17.58
N CYS A 303 10.73 -20.69 -16.76
CA CYS A 303 10.77 -19.66 -15.73
C CYS A 303 11.26 -18.33 -16.31
N SER A 304 10.62 -17.24 -15.90
CA SER A 304 11.16 -15.89 -16.09
C SER A 304 11.98 -15.49 -14.87
N ALA A 305 13.17 -14.92 -15.10
CA ALA A 305 14.12 -14.55 -14.07
C ALA A 305 14.14 -13.03 -13.81
N ALA A 306 14.28 -12.65 -12.55
CA ALA A 306 14.57 -11.28 -12.16
C ALA A 306 15.53 -11.24 -10.97
N VAL A 307 16.61 -10.48 -11.11
CA VAL A 307 17.53 -10.22 -10.00
C VAL A 307 16.85 -9.27 -9.00
N LEU A 308 16.92 -9.61 -7.71
CA LEU A 308 16.53 -8.74 -6.60
C LEU A 308 17.75 -7.95 -6.10
N ASP A 309 18.83 -8.66 -5.79
CA ASP A 309 20.11 -8.11 -5.36
C ASP A 309 21.28 -9.04 -5.75
N ALA A 310 22.49 -8.76 -5.26
CA ALA A 310 23.69 -9.54 -5.59
C ALA A 310 23.66 -11.01 -5.12
N THR A 311 22.79 -11.35 -4.17
CA THR A 311 22.70 -12.67 -3.54
C THR A 311 21.39 -13.40 -3.82
N THR A 312 20.38 -12.69 -4.32
CA THR A 312 19.03 -13.23 -4.51
C THR A 312 18.46 -12.95 -5.90
N SER A 313 17.96 -14.00 -6.53
CA SER A 313 17.20 -13.94 -7.78
C SER A 313 15.86 -14.67 -7.65
N LEU A 314 14.86 -14.14 -8.35
CA LEU A 314 13.48 -14.61 -8.33
C LEU A 314 13.14 -15.22 -9.68
N HIS A 315 12.44 -16.35 -9.66
CA HIS A 315 12.02 -17.06 -10.86
C HIS A 315 10.54 -17.41 -10.77
N ILE A 316 9.74 -16.94 -11.73
CA ILE A 316 8.31 -17.32 -11.82
C ILE A 316 8.09 -18.31 -12.95
N GLU A 317 7.47 -19.43 -12.65
CA GLU A 317 7.12 -20.45 -13.63
C GLU A 317 5.90 -20.01 -14.44
N LEU A 318 6.07 -19.80 -15.75
CA LEU A 318 5.01 -19.32 -16.65
C LEU A 318 4.37 -20.43 -17.47
N THR A 319 5.02 -21.60 -17.52
CA THR A 319 4.54 -22.79 -18.23
C THR A 319 3.16 -23.20 -17.75
N GLY A 320 2.21 -23.37 -18.67
CA GLY A 320 0.83 -23.74 -18.37
C GLY A 320 -0.07 -22.60 -17.86
N ILE A 321 0.49 -21.40 -17.62
CA ILE A 321 -0.27 -20.21 -17.20
C ILE A 321 -0.53 -19.27 -18.38
N LEU A 322 0.46 -19.17 -19.28
CA LEU A 322 0.40 -18.36 -20.48
C LEU A 322 0.63 -19.24 -21.71
N ASP A 323 -0.01 -18.87 -22.81
CA ASP A 323 0.28 -19.37 -24.16
C ASP A 323 1.41 -18.51 -24.74
N PRO A 324 2.64 -19.04 -24.89
CA PRO A 324 3.80 -18.23 -25.29
C PRO A 324 3.61 -17.52 -26.63
N SER A 325 2.93 -18.15 -27.59
CA SER A 325 2.71 -17.58 -28.92
C SER A 325 1.75 -16.39 -28.87
N LYS A 326 0.63 -16.54 -28.14
CA LYS A 326 -0.34 -15.44 -27.95
C LYS A 326 0.27 -14.30 -27.14
N GLU A 327 1.05 -14.64 -26.11
CA GLU A 327 1.67 -13.66 -25.24
C GLU A 327 2.74 -12.85 -25.97
N LEU A 328 3.56 -13.50 -26.78
CA LEU A 328 4.56 -12.83 -27.62
C LEU A 328 3.90 -11.87 -28.64
N ALA A 329 2.77 -12.25 -29.23
CA ALA A 329 1.99 -11.33 -30.08
C ALA A 329 1.46 -10.12 -29.30
N ARG A 330 0.95 -10.34 -28.08
CA ARG A 330 0.47 -9.27 -27.18
C ARG A 330 1.61 -8.32 -26.78
N LEU A 331 2.76 -8.86 -26.38
CA LEU A 331 3.93 -8.09 -25.97
C LEU A 331 4.53 -7.29 -27.12
N ARG A 332 4.62 -7.86 -28.34
CA ARG A 332 5.07 -7.13 -29.53
C ARG A 332 4.14 -5.97 -29.89
N LYS A 333 2.82 -6.16 -29.77
CA LYS A 333 1.84 -5.08 -29.94
C LYS A 333 2.05 -3.98 -28.90
N LYS A 334 2.16 -4.35 -27.62
CA LYS A 334 2.41 -3.41 -26.52
C LYS A 334 3.73 -2.65 -26.69
N MET A 335 4.78 -3.31 -27.18
CA MET A 335 6.06 -2.70 -27.49
C MET A 335 5.92 -1.63 -28.57
N GLY A 336 5.22 -1.92 -29.67
CA GLY A 336 4.95 -0.94 -30.72
C GLY A 336 4.15 0.28 -30.23
N GLU A 337 3.15 0.08 -29.38
CA GLU A 337 2.39 1.18 -28.75
C GLU A 337 3.27 2.05 -27.83
N ALA A 338 4.13 1.41 -27.01
CA ALA A 338 5.04 2.10 -26.11
C ALA A 338 6.14 2.89 -26.88
N GLU A 339 6.71 2.29 -27.92
CA GLU A 339 7.69 2.93 -28.79
C GLU A 339 7.10 4.13 -29.55
N ALA A 340 5.88 3.99 -30.08
CA ALA A 340 5.17 5.10 -30.73
C ALA A 340 4.88 6.25 -29.74
N ALA A 341 4.46 5.94 -28.51
CA ALA A 341 4.25 6.94 -27.47
C ALA A 341 5.55 7.66 -27.06
N LYS A 342 6.66 6.90 -26.92
CA LYS A 342 8.00 7.46 -26.69
C LYS A 342 8.40 8.40 -27.83
N GLU A 343 8.23 7.98 -29.08
CA GLU A 343 8.59 8.78 -30.25
C GLU A 343 7.79 10.09 -30.32
N GLN A 344 6.48 10.03 -30.04
CA GLN A 344 5.64 11.23 -29.97
C GLN A 344 6.09 12.20 -28.87
N LEU A 345 6.46 11.67 -27.69
CA LEU A 345 6.96 12.49 -26.59
C LEU A 345 8.31 13.14 -26.95
N ASN A 346 9.24 12.37 -27.52
CA ASN A 346 10.52 12.89 -28.01
C ASN A 346 10.35 13.97 -29.08
N LYS A 347 9.47 13.75 -30.06
CA LYS A 347 9.16 14.77 -31.08
C LYS A 347 8.66 16.06 -30.44
N LYS A 348 7.80 15.98 -29.41
CA LYS A 348 7.33 17.16 -28.68
C LYS A 348 8.47 17.89 -27.96
N MET A 349 9.36 17.14 -27.29
CA MET A 349 10.48 17.69 -26.54
C MET A 349 11.58 18.30 -27.43
N LEU A 350 11.70 17.86 -28.69
CA LEU A 350 12.67 18.36 -29.67
C LEU A 350 12.17 19.55 -30.49
N MET A 351 10.91 19.97 -30.35
CA MET A 351 10.41 21.13 -31.09
C MET A 351 11.17 22.41 -30.68
N PRO A 352 11.55 23.29 -31.62
CA PRO A 352 12.28 24.53 -31.29
C PRO A 352 11.55 25.41 -30.27
N SER A 353 10.22 25.44 -30.35
CA SER A 353 9.37 26.20 -29.42
C SER A 353 9.24 25.57 -28.02
N TYR A 354 9.72 24.34 -27.81
CA TYR A 354 9.55 23.63 -26.55
C TYR A 354 10.39 24.24 -25.41
N ALA A 355 11.60 24.69 -25.72
CA ALA A 355 12.47 25.33 -24.73
C ALA A 355 11.89 26.65 -24.21
N GLU A 356 11.29 27.44 -25.11
CA GLU A 356 10.77 28.78 -24.83
C GLU A 356 9.33 28.81 -24.33
N LYS A 357 8.44 27.94 -24.86
CA LYS A 357 6.99 27.99 -24.58
C LYS A 357 6.50 26.98 -23.54
N THR A 358 7.32 26.01 -23.15
CA THR A 358 6.91 24.99 -22.18
C THR A 358 7.36 25.40 -20.78
N PRO A 359 6.46 25.45 -19.78
CA PRO A 359 6.84 25.70 -18.39
C PRO A 359 7.80 24.64 -17.85
N GLU A 360 8.68 25.03 -16.92
CA GLU A 360 9.70 24.12 -16.38
C GLU A 360 9.10 22.89 -15.67
N SER A 361 7.97 23.06 -14.98
CA SER A 361 7.22 21.94 -14.37
C SER A 361 6.81 20.89 -15.40
N VAL A 362 6.33 21.33 -16.57
CA VAL A 362 5.92 20.44 -17.67
C VAL A 362 7.14 19.78 -18.32
N LYS A 363 8.29 20.46 -18.37
CA LYS A 363 9.54 19.86 -18.85
C LYS A 363 10.00 18.74 -17.94
N SER A 364 10.03 18.97 -16.63
CA SER A 364 10.40 17.94 -15.64
C SER A 364 9.46 16.74 -15.73
N GLU A 365 8.14 16.96 -15.81
CA GLU A 365 7.18 15.87 -16.00
C GLU A 365 7.42 15.08 -17.29
N ASN A 366 7.75 15.74 -18.40
CA ASN A 366 7.98 15.06 -19.67
C ASN A 366 9.28 14.24 -19.65
N VAL A 367 10.34 14.72 -18.98
CA VAL A 367 11.55 13.94 -18.75
C VAL A 367 11.24 12.69 -17.91
N GLU A 368 10.45 12.83 -16.85
CA GLU A 368 10.05 11.69 -16.02
C GLU A 368 9.17 10.70 -16.80
N LYS A 369 8.22 11.19 -17.60
CA LYS A 369 7.38 10.37 -18.50
C LYS A 369 8.23 9.62 -19.52
N LEU A 370 9.26 10.25 -20.07
CA LEU A 370 10.17 9.63 -21.02
C LEU A 370 10.96 8.49 -20.37
N ALA A 371 11.57 8.75 -19.21
CA ALA A 371 12.30 7.72 -18.46
C ALA A 371 11.41 6.53 -18.08
N LYS A 372 10.16 6.78 -17.67
CA LYS A 372 9.17 5.72 -17.41
C LYS A 372 8.86 4.90 -18.66
N LYS A 373 8.72 5.53 -19.83
CA LYS A 373 8.47 4.84 -21.10
C LYS A 373 9.67 4.02 -21.55
N GLU A 374 10.88 4.49 -21.33
CA GLU A 374 12.11 3.74 -21.62
C GLU A 374 12.22 2.49 -20.74
N SER A 375 11.98 2.64 -19.44
CA SER A 375 11.95 1.51 -18.51
C SER A 375 10.85 0.49 -18.86
N GLU A 376 9.67 0.96 -19.29
CA GLU A 376 8.59 0.08 -19.77
C GLU A 376 9.01 -0.72 -21.01
N ILE A 377 9.65 -0.07 -22.00
CA ILE A 377 10.13 -0.73 -23.23
C ILE A 377 11.19 -1.78 -22.89
N ASP A 378 12.13 -1.47 -22.02
CA ASP A 378 13.19 -2.41 -21.62
C ASP A 378 12.62 -3.62 -20.87
N SER A 379 11.60 -3.42 -20.03
CA SER A 379 10.88 -4.53 -19.39
C SER A 379 10.18 -5.42 -20.42
N ILE A 380 9.43 -4.82 -21.36
CA ILE A 380 8.74 -5.57 -22.42
C ILE A 380 9.73 -6.37 -23.28
N ARG A 381 10.89 -5.77 -23.62
CA ARG A 381 11.92 -6.45 -24.42
C ARG A 381 12.47 -7.68 -23.71
N LYS A 382 12.73 -7.60 -22.40
CA LYS A 382 13.13 -8.76 -21.58
C LYS A 382 12.07 -9.85 -21.59
N CYS A 383 10.79 -9.48 -21.40
CA CYS A 383 9.69 -10.42 -21.46
C CYS A 383 9.57 -11.12 -22.82
N ILE A 384 9.76 -10.40 -23.92
CA ILE A 384 9.77 -10.96 -25.28
C ILE A 384 10.90 -11.99 -25.44
N SER A 385 12.12 -11.64 -25.03
CA SER A 385 13.28 -12.56 -25.09
C SER A 385 12.99 -13.87 -24.35
N THR A 386 12.45 -13.78 -23.12
CA THR A 386 12.07 -14.98 -22.36
C THR A 386 10.99 -15.80 -23.07
N MET A 387 9.99 -15.16 -23.68
CA MET A 387 8.93 -15.87 -24.41
C MET A 387 9.45 -16.54 -25.68
N GLU A 388 10.40 -15.92 -26.38
CA GLU A 388 11.06 -16.49 -27.56
C GLU A 388 11.83 -17.77 -27.19
N GLU A 389 12.63 -17.72 -26.12
CA GLU A 389 13.33 -18.91 -25.59
C GLU A 389 12.37 -20.03 -25.18
N MET A 390 11.19 -19.68 -24.63
CA MET A 390 10.16 -20.66 -24.28
C MET A 390 9.51 -21.34 -25.50
N VAL A 391 9.35 -20.61 -26.61
CA VAL A 391 8.83 -21.17 -27.86
C VAL A 391 9.88 -22.08 -28.51
N GLU A 392 11.14 -21.61 -28.59
CA GLU A 392 12.23 -22.36 -29.20
C GLU A 392 12.60 -23.64 -28.43
N GLY A 393 12.50 -23.63 -27.10
CA GLY A 393 12.76 -24.79 -26.25
C GLY A 393 11.59 -25.80 -26.15
N ALA A 394 10.43 -25.47 -26.71
CA ALA A 394 9.25 -26.36 -26.78
C ALA A 394 9.11 -27.08 -28.14
N SER A 395 9.75 -26.54 -29.19
CA SER A 395 10.00 -27.20 -30.48
C SER A 395 11.21 -28.13 -30.41
#